data_AF-A0A1C5JRH7-F1
#
_entry.id   AF-A0A1C5JRH7-F1
#
_cell.length_a   1.000
_cell.length_b   1.000
_cell.length_c   1.000
_cell.angle_alpha   90.00
_cell.angle_beta   90.00
_cell.angle_gamma   90.00
#
_symmetry.space_group_name_H-M   'P 1'
#
loop_
_entity.id
_entity.type
_entity.pdbx_description
1 polymer ?
#
loop_
_entity_poly.entity_id
_entity_poly.type
_entity_poly.pdbx_seq_one_letter_code
_entity_poly.pdbx_strand_id
1 'polypeptide(L)' 'MAEMTGARWRTSTRSSSNGGDCVEVADNLPGVVLVRDSKDRDGGTLTFTPDAWRAFVRGSARSTR' A
#
# COMPACT_ATOMS: atom_id res chain seq x y z
N MET A 1 -17.56 9.08 -1.92
CA MET A 1 -16.19 8.53 -1.77
C MET A 1 -16.10 7.98 -0.37
N ALA A 2 -16.21 6.65 -0.22
CA ALA A 2 -16.26 6.00 1.08
C ALA A 2 -14.93 6.23 1.80
N GLU A 3 -14.92 7.22 2.69
CA GLU A 3 -13.85 7.37 3.65
C GLU A 3 -13.87 6.09 4.49
N MET A 4 -12.88 5.22 4.31
CA MET A 4 -12.59 4.14 5.24
C MET A 4 -12.14 4.82 6.54
N THR A 5 -13.11 5.28 7.33
CA THR A 5 -13.04 6.25 8.44
C THR A 5 -12.09 5.88 9.60
N GLY A 6 -11.36 4.77 9.48
CA GLY A 6 -10.36 4.33 10.45
C GLY A 6 -9.01 3.92 9.85
N ALA A 7 -8.82 3.93 8.53
CA ALA A 7 -7.57 3.53 7.88
C ALA A 7 -6.57 4.70 7.85
N ARG A 8 -5.44 4.56 8.54
CA ARG A 8 -4.33 5.51 8.55
C ARG A 8 -3.39 5.20 7.38
N TRP A 9 -3.67 5.83 6.24
CA TRP A 9 -2.87 5.68 5.03
C TRP A 9 -1.48 6.32 5.20
N ARG A 10 -0.45 5.55 4.85
CA ARG A 10 0.96 5.94 4.80
C ARG A 10 1.42 5.86 3.36
N THR A 11 1.83 7.01 2.82
CA THR A 11 2.35 7.13 1.46
C THR A 11 3.83 6.73 1.42
N SER A 12 4.23 5.90 0.45
CA SER A 12 5.61 5.41 0.33
C SER A 12 6.53 6.43 -0.33
N THR A 13 7.54 6.93 0.38
CA THR A 13 8.49 8.00 -0.06
C THR A 13 9.58 7.57 -1.06
N ARG A 14 9.48 6.38 -1.68
CA ARG A 14 10.46 5.91 -2.69
C ARG A 14 10.17 6.54 -4.05
N SER A 15 10.27 7.86 -4.09
CA SER A 15 10.12 8.73 -5.25
C SER A 15 11.50 9.10 -5.81
N SER A 16 11.89 8.51 -6.94
CA SER A 16 12.90 9.15 -7.79
C SER A 16 12.25 10.38 -8.44
N SER A 17 13.00 11.48 -8.63
CA SER A 17 12.55 12.85 -8.95
C SER A 17 11.79 13.08 -10.27
N ASN A 18 11.12 12.07 -10.83
CA ASN A 18 10.35 12.15 -12.08
C ASN A 18 8.86 11.75 -11.93
N GLY A 19 8.33 11.74 -10.70
CA GLY A 19 6.92 11.52 -10.39
C GLY A 19 6.61 10.06 -10.09
N GLY A 20 5.98 9.68 -9.00
CA GLY A 20 5.56 10.33 -7.76
C GLY A 20 5.15 9.17 -6.85
N ASP A 21 4.79 9.42 -5.60
CA ASP A 21 4.43 8.33 -4.69
C ASP A 21 3.13 7.63 -5.17
N CYS A 22 3.25 6.45 -5.80
CA CYS A 22 2.12 5.76 -6.42
C CYS A 22 1.33 4.85 -5.47
N VAL A 23 1.83 4.56 -4.25
CA VAL A 23 1.19 3.58 -3.37
C VAL A 23 1.01 4.11 -1.95
N GLU A 24 -0.20 3.93 -1.43
CA GLU A 24 -0.57 4.16 -0.04
C GLU A 24 -0.88 2.82 0.65
N VAL A 25 -0.41 2.68 1.89
CA VAL A 25 -0.63 1.48 2.72
C VAL A 25 -1.29 1.87 4.03
N ALA A 26 -2.31 1.12 4.46
CA ALA A 26 -2.89 1.23 5.80
C ALA A 26 -2.75 -0.12 6.52
N ASP A 27 -1.82 -0.18 7.48
CA ASP A 27 -1.53 -1.36 8.31
C ASP A 27 -2.10 -1.24 9.74
N ASN A 28 -2.82 -0.15 10.03
CA ASN A 28 -3.32 0.16 11.36
C ASN A 28 -4.63 -0.57 11.73
N LEU A 29 -5.14 -1.42 10.84
CA LEU A 29 -6.36 -2.19 11.07
C LEU A 29 -6.00 -3.58 11.60
N PRO A 30 -6.74 -4.11 12.59
CA PRO A 30 -6.45 -5.42 13.16
C PRO A 30 -6.70 -6.52 12.12
N GLY A 31 -5.65 -7.31 11.84
CA GLY A 31 -5.74 -8.49 10.97
C GLY A 31 -5.81 -8.20 9.47
N VAL A 32 -5.67 -6.94 9.04
CA VAL A 32 -5.73 -6.57 7.62
C VAL A 32 -4.78 -5.43 7.30
N VAL A 33 -4.13 -5.53 6.15
CA VAL A 33 -3.33 -4.48 5.54
C VAL A 33 -3.97 -4.10 4.22
N LEU A 34 -4.22 -2.81 4.04
CA LEU A 34 -4.82 -2.29 2.83
C LEU A 34 -3.76 -1.58 2.00
N VAL A 35 -3.80 -1.76 0.70
CA VAL A 35 -2.90 -1.12 -0.25
C VAL A 35 -3.72 -0.56 -1.39
N ARG A 36 -3.48 0.68 -1.76
CA ARG A 36 -4.12 1.27 -2.94
C ARG A 36 -3.13 2.09 -3.73
N ASP A 37 -3.43 2.23 -5.02
CA ASP A 37 -2.72 3.14 -5.88
C ASP A 37 -3.22 4.57 -5.63
N SER A 38 -2.28 5.49 -5.38
CA SER A 38 -2.59 6.88 -5.08
C SER A 38 -3.09 7.63 -6.33
N LYS A 39 -2.63 7.22 -7.52
CA LYS A 39 -2.98 7.80 -8.83
C LYS A 39 -4.29 7.24 -9.37
N ASP A 40 -4.61 6.00 -9.04
CA ASP A 40 -5.79 5.27 -9.47
C ASP A 40 -6.61 4.83 -8.24
N ARG A 41 -7.29 5.82 -7.64
CA ARG A 41 -8.15 5.60 -6.47
C ARG A 41 -9.40 4.78 -6.80
N ASP A 42 -9.78 4.75 -8.07
CA ASP A 42 -10.99 4.08 -8.56
C ASP A 42 -10.74 2.59 -8.89
N GLY A 43 -9.50 2.22 -9.21
CA GLY A 43 -9.10 0.82 -9.45
C GLY A 43 -9.16 -0.09 -8.22
N GLY A 44 -9.49 0.47 -7.05
CA GLY A 44 -9.84 -0.28 -5.86
C GLY A 44 -8.70 -0.43 -4.85
N THR A 45 -9.01 -1.12 -3.75
CA THR A 45 -8.08 -1.34 -2.64
C THR A 45 -7.74 -2.83 -2.54
N LEU A 46 -6.46 -3.16 -2.64
CA LEU A 46 -5.96 -4.49 -2.37
C LEU A 46 -5.95 -4.74 -0.87
N THR A 47 -6.45 -5.92 -0.48
CA THR A 47 -6.60 -6.31 0.92
C THR A 47 -5.73 -7.52 1.20
N PHE A 48 -4.83 -7.40 2.17
CA PHE A 48 -3.88 -8.44 2.55
C PHE A 48 -4.05 -8.83 4.02
N THR A 49 -3.72 -10.07 4.36
CA THR A 49 -3.43 -10.42 5.76
C THR A 49 -2.02 -9.91 6.13
N PRO A 50 -1.73 -9.66 7.43
CA PRO A 50 -0.42 -9.20 7.86
C PRO A 50 0.73 -10.11 7.43
N ASP A 51 0.51 -11.43 7.41
CA ASP A 51 1.52 -12.40 6.99
C ASP A 51 1.78 -12.34 5.47
N ALA A 52 0.71 -12.29 4.67
CA ALA A 52 0.81 -12.14 3.23
C ALA A 52 1.50 -10.82 2.83
N TRP A 53 1.17 -9.73 3.52
CA TRP A 53 1.83 -8.44 3.32
C TRP A 53 3.34 -8.51 3.59
N ARG A 54 3.75 -9.15 4.70
CA ARG A 54 5.17 -9.36 5.02
C ARG A 54 5.88 -10.21 3.97
N ALA A 55 5.23 -11.28 3.48
CA ALA A 55 5.78 -12.11 2.42
C ALA A 55 5.95 -11.34 1.11
N PHE A 56 4.95 -10.55 0.73
CA PHE A 56 4.96 -9.69 -0.44
C PHE A 56 6.11 -8.68 -0.39
N VAL A 57 6.25 -7.94 0.72
CA VAL A 57 7.32 -6.94 0.90
C VAL A 57 8.71 -7.56 0.86
N ARG A 58 8.89 -8.76 1.43
CA ARG A 58 10.15 -9.52 1.34
C ARG A 58 10.46 -9.93 -0.10
N GLY A 59 9.45 -10.33 -0.87
CA GLY A 59 9.59 -10.68 -2.28
C GLY A 59 9.94 -9.46 -3.14
N SER A 60 9.27 -8.33 -2.92
CA SER A 60 9.49 -7.11 -3.70
C SER A 60 10.84 -6.45 -3.41
N ALA A 61 11.33 -6.51 -2.16
CA ALA A 61 12.68 -6.06 -1.83
C ALA A 61 13.79 -6.86 -2.55
N ARG A 62 13.49 -8.09 -2.98
CA ARG A 62 14.43 -8.96 -3.72
C ARG A 62 14.42 -8.72 -5.23
N SER A 63 13.52 -7.87 -5.74
CA SER A 63 13.41 -7.53 -7.17
C SER A 63 14.47 -6.53 -7.65
N THR A 64 15.70 -6.67 -7.13
CA THR A 64 16.93 -6.21 -7.78
C THR A 64 17.57 -7.44 -8.42
N ARG A 65 17.10 -7.78 -9.63
CA ARG A 65 17.89 -8.48 -10.64
C ARG A 65 17.28 -8.30 -12.02
#